data_AF-A0A947FQR7-F1
#
_entry.id   AF-A0A947FQR7-F1
#
_cell.length_a   1.000
_cell.length_b   1.000
_cell.length_c   1.000
_cell.angle_alpha   90.00
_cell.angle_beta   90.00
_cell.angle_gamma   90.00
#
_symmetry.space_group_name_H-M   'P 1'
#
loop_
_entity.id
_entity.type
_entity.pdbx_description
1 polymer ?
#
loop_
_entity_poly.entity_id
_entity_poly.type
_entity_poly.pdbx_seq_one_letter_code
_entity_poly.pdbx_strand_id
1 'polypeptide(L)' 'MTVFKAIDDALFGNVRGHPVGISLFHDEIPAAYAARKAVPCAIVRLAMDDEDICYIDGQNHDCITGVFTGGMDEGTEDV' A
#
# COMPACT_ATOMS: atom_id res chain seq x y z
N MET A 1 -3.40 23.10 -3.59
CA MET A 1 -2.16 22.33 -3.32
C MET A 1 -1.71 22.35 -1.86
N THR A 2 -2.52 22.82 -0.90
CA THR A 2 -2.05 23.12 0.47
C THR A 2 -2.25 21.97 1.48
N VAL A 3 -3.24 21.10 1.29
CA VAL A 3 -3.59 20.05 2.26
C VAL A 3 -2.57 18.91 2.26
N PHE A 4 -2.15 18.43 1.09
CA PHE A 4 -1.20 17.32 1.00
C PHE A 4 0.17 17.68 1.58
N LYS A 5 0.64 18.92 1.38
CA LYS A 5 1.89 19.38 1.96
C LYS A 5 1.85 19.43 3.50
N ALA A 6 0.74 19.91 4.08
CA ALA A 6 0.60 19.96 5.54
C ALA A 6 0.57 18.55 6.17
N ILE A 7 -0.03 17.57 5.49
CA ILE A 7 -0.03 16.17 5.92
C ILE A 7 1.36 15.56 5.77
N ASP A 8 2.02 15.78 4.64
CA ASP A 8 3.39 15.31 4.39
C ASP A 8 4.36 15.86 5.44
N ASP A 9 4.36 17.17 5.66
CA ASP A 9 5.21 17.84 6.67
C ASP A 9 4.94 17.30 8.09
N ALA A 10 3.70 16.87 8.41
CA ALA A 10 3.35 16.29 9.70
C ALA A 10 3.77 14.82 9.85
N LEU A 11 3.85 14.07 8.75
CA LEU A 11 4.21 12.65 8.76
C LEU A 11 5.71 12.42 8.56
N PHE A 12 6.40 13.33 7.87
CA PHE A 12 7.81 13.22 7.57
C PHE A 12 8.65 13.07 8.85
N GLY A 13 9.45 12.01 8.92
CA GLY A 13 10.27 11.67 10.10
C GLY A 13 9.49 11.05 11.28
N ASN A 14 8.15 11.05 11.24
CA ASN A 14 7.29 10.39 12.24
C ASN A 14 6.80 9.01 11.79
N VAL A 15 6.77 8.77 10.47
CA VAL A 15 6.52 7.45 9.88
C VAL A 15 7.82 6.87 9.32
N ARG A 16 7.87 5.54 9.19
CA ARG A 16 8.99 4.87 8.52
C ARG A 16 8.97 5.19 7.02
N GLY A 17 10.11 5.57 6.46
CA GLY A 17 10.22 5.90 5.03
C GLY A 17 9.51 7.20 4.67
N HIS A 18 9.15 7.34 3.40
CA HIS A 18 8.42 8.49 2.89
C HIS A 18 6.90 8.29 3.01
N PRO A 19 6.13 9.31 3.45
CA PRO A 19 4.68 9.24 3.41
C PRO A 19 4.19 9.02 1.97
N VAL A 20 3.31 8.04 1.78
CA VAL A 20 2.74 7.73 0.46
C VAL A 20 1.24 8.03 0.43
N GLY A 21 0.77 8.59 -0.67
CA GLY A 21 -0.65 8.80 -0.93
C GLY A 21 -1.27 7.56 -1.57
N ILE A 22 -2.38 7.07 -1.02
CA ILE A 22 -3.13 5.95 -1.59
C ILE A 22 -4.35 6.51 -2.35
N SER A 23 -4.50 6.10 -3.60
CA SER A 23 -5.65 6.43 -4.44
C SER A 23 -6.40 5.15 -4.83
N LEU A 24 -7.72 5.23 -4.89
CA LEU A 24 -8.57 4.17 -5.40
C LEU A 24 -8.94 4.48 -6.85
N PHE A 25 -8.66 3.55 -7.76
CA PHE A 25 -9.03 3.65 -9.17
C PHE A 25 -10.16 2.65 -9.46
N HIS A 26 -11.26 3.13 -10.03
CA HIS A 26 -12.44 2.29 -10.31
C HIS A 26 -12.46 1.72 -11.73
N ASP A 27 -11.99 2.50 -12.71
CA ASP A 27 -12.10 2.14 -14.13
C ASP A 27 -10.76 1.64 -14.69
N GLU A 28 -9.73 2.48 -14.62
CA GLU A 28 -8.41 2.22 -15.18
C GLU A 28 -7.31 2.68 -14.23
N ILE A 29 -6.25 1.87 -14.16
CA ILE A 29 -5.04 2.23 -13.42
C ILE A 29 -4.13 3.07 -14.33
N PRO A 30 -3.70 4.27 -13.91
CA PRO A 30 -2.87 5.13 -14.76
C PRO A 30 -1.54 4.46 -15.13
N ALA A 31 -1.07 4.67 -16.36
CA ALA A 31 0.14 4.06 -16.90
C ALA A 31 1.44 4.35 -16.09
N ALA A 32 1.43 5.39 -15.26
CA ALA A 32 2.53 5.71 -14.36
C ALA A 32 2.69 4.70 -13.21
N TYR A 33 1.66 3.91 -12.90
CA TYR A 33 1.68 2.93 -11.82
C TYR A 33 2.17 1.59 -12.35
N ALA A 34 3.26 1.08 -11.78
CA ALA A 34 3.76 -0.26 -12.09
C ALA A 34 3.03 -1.34 -11.29
N ALA A 35 2.67 -2.45 -11.95
CA ALA A 35 2.14 -3.62 -11.27
C ALA A 35 3.23 -4.27 -10.41
N ARG A 36 2.96 -4.54 -9.14
CA ARG A 36 3.88 -5.26 -8.25
C ARG A 36 3.25 -6.57 -7.81
N LYS A 37 3.95 -7.68 -8.01
CA LYS A 37 3.55 -9.01 -7.52
C LYS A 37 4.12 -9.25 -6.14
N ALA A 38 3.41 -8.77 -5.13
CA ALA A 38 3.75 -8.97 -3.72
C ALA A 38 2.49 -8.82 -2.85
N VAL A 39 2.62 -9.11 -1.55
CA VAL A 39 1.55 -8.86 -0.59
C VAL A 39 1.34 -7.34 -0.42
N PRO A 40 0.10 -6.84 -0.24
CA PRO A 40 -0.17 -5.39 -0.17
C PRO A 40 0.68 -4.61 0.83
N CYS A 41 0.91 -5.15 2.03
CA CYS A 41 1.73 -4.49 3.03
C CYS A 41 3.21 -4.34 2.60
N ALA A 42 3.74 -5.30 1.83
CA ALA A 42 5.08 -5.21 1.26
C ALA A 42 5.11 -4.17 0.14
N ILE A 43 4.06 -4.07 -0.67
CA ILE A 43 3.97 -3.07 -1.75
C ILE A 43 3.92 -1.66 -1.17
N VAL A 44 3.10 -1.43 -0.15
CA VAL A 44 3.08 -0.14 0.58
C VAL A 44 4.44 0.17 1.17
N ARG A 45 5.09 -0.82 1.80
CA ARG A 45 6.44 -0.67 2.34
C ARG A 45 7.46 -0.27 1.27
N LEU A 46 7.45 -0.92 0.12
CA LEU A 46 8.36 -0.60 -0.99
C LEU A 46 8.08 0.80 -1.54
N ALA A 47 6.81 1.19 -1.66
CA ALA A 47 6.45 2.55 -2.07
C ALA A 47 6.99 3.61 -1.08
N MET A 48 6.96 3.31 0.23
CA MET A 48 7.49 4.20 1.26
C MET A 48 9.03 4.22 1.29
N ASP A 49 9.67 3.08 1.07
CA ASP A 49 11.14 2.96 1.17
C ASP A 49 11.85 3.44 -0.11
N ASP A 50 11.29 3.12 -1.29
CA ASP A 50 11.91 3.31 -2.61
C ASP A 50 11.27 4.45 -3.43
N GLU A 51 10.28 5.16 -2.88
CA GLU A 51 9.50 6.21 -3.58
C GLU A 51 8.83 5.72 -4.88
N ASP A 52 8.51 4.42 -4.92
CA ASP A 52 7.96 3.75 -6.09
C ASP A 52 6.47 4.07 -6.31
N ILE A 53 6.10 4.34 -7.56
CA ILE A 53 4.70 4.49 -7.98
C ILE A 53 4.18 3.15 -8.46
N CYS A 54 3.43 2.47 -7.59
CA CYS A 54 2.92 1.13 -7.84
C CYS A 54 1.44 1.00 -7.51
N TYR A 55 0.77 0.06 -8.19
CA TYR A 55 -0.61 -0.28 -7.90
C TYR A 55 -0.73 -1.72 -7.39
N ILE A 56 -1.86 -1.95 -6.71
CA ILE A 56 -2.34 -3.28 -6.35
C ILE A 56 -3.74 -3.46 -6.92
N ASP A 57 -4.01 -4.64 -7.49
CA ASP A 57 -5.32 -5.02 -8.02
C ASP A 57 -5.67 -6.45 -7.58
N GLY A 58 -6.90 -6.89 -7.85
CA GLY A 58 -7.36 -8.25 -7.52
C GLY A 58 -6.55 -9.40 -8.12
N GLN A 59 -5.64 -9.13 -9.06
CA GLN A 59 -4.85 -10.15 -9.77
C GLN A 59 -3.39 -10.19 -9.31
N ASN A 60 -2.88 -9.10 -8.74
CA ASN A 60 -1.47 -8.91 -8.38
C ASN A 60 -1.24 -8.71 -6.87
N HIS A 61 -2.31 -8.80 -6.05
CA HIS A 61 -2.19 -8.83 -4.60
C HIS A 61 -2.46 -10.21 -4.02
N ASP A 62 -1.68 -10.60 -3.02
CA ASP A 62 -1.89 -11.86 -2.29
C ASP A 62 -1.81 -11.63 -0.78
N CYS A 63 -2.85 -11.01 -0.21
CA CYS A 63 -2.98 -10.95 1.25
C CYS A 63 -3.09 -12.35 1.86
N ILE A 64 -3.62 -13.33 1.12
CA ILE A 64 -3.88 -14.69 1.58
C ILE A 64 -2.55 -15.39 1.92
N THR A 65 -1.53 -15.29 1.07
CA THR A 65 -0.19 -15.80 1.37
C THR A 65 0.41 -15.09 2.58
N GLY A 66 0.20 -13.77 2.72
CA GLY A 66 0.65 -13.03 3.91
C GLY A 66 -0.04 -13.50 5.20
N VAL A 67 -1.33 -13.80 5.14
CA VAL A 67 -2.15 -14.35 6.23
C VAL A 67 -1.66 -15.75 6.61
N PHE A 68 -1.44 -16.63 5.62
CA PHE A 68 -0.96 -17.99 5.85
C PHE A 68 0.48 -18.04 6.40
N THR A 69 1.38 -17.18 5.91
CA THR A 69 2.79 -17.16 6.36
C THR A 69 2.99 -16.40 7.65
N GLY A 70 2.20 -15.35 7.91
CA GLY A 70 2.21 -14.59 9.15
C GLY A 70 1.56 -15.32 10.34
N GLY A 71 0.87 -16.44 10.07
CA GLY A 71 0.16 -17.19 11.09
C GLY A 71 -1.01 -16.39 11.67
N MET A 72 -1.96 -15.97 10.83
CA MET A 72 -3.27 -15.62 11.38
C MET A 72 -3.92 -16.91 11.87
N ASP A 73 -4.04 -17.04 13.19
CA ASP A 73 -4.99 -17.95 13.81
C ASP A 73 -6.37 -17.78 13.17
N GLU A 74 -7.17 -18.85 13.10
CA GLU A 74 -8.53 -18.79 12.56
C GLU A 74 -9.30 -17.63 13.21
N GLY A 75 -9.45 -16.54 12.48
CA GLY A 75 -10.12 -15.34 12.97
C GLY A 75 -11.57 -15.66 13.26
N THR A 76 -12.02 -15.38 14.48
CA THR A 76 -13.45 -15.23 14.80
C THR A 76 -14.11 -14.32 13.78
N GLU A 77 -15.29 -14.73 13.27
CA GLU A 77 -16.10 -13.96 12.32
C GLU A 77 -16.21 -12.48 12.75
N ASP A 78 -15.98 -11.57 11.80
CA ASP A 78 -16.20 -10.13 11.99
C ASP A 78 -17.67 -9.89 12.39
N VAL A 79 -17.88 -9.17 13.51
CA VAL A 79 -19.19 -8.77 14.05
C VAL A 79 -19.67 -7.47 13.42
#